data_AF-A0A5C3LN02-F1
#
_entry.id   AF-A0A5C3LN02-F1
#
_cell.length_a   1.000
_cell.length_b   1.000
_cell.length_c   1.000
_cell.angle_alpha   90.00
_cell.angle_beta   90.00
_cell.angle_gamma   90.00
#
_symmetry.space_group_name_H-M   'P 1'
#
loop_
_entity.id
_entity.type
_entity.pdbx_description
1 polymer ?
#
loop_
_entity_poly.entity_id
_entity_poly.type
_entity_poly.pdbx_seq_one_letter_code
_entity_poly.pdbx_strand_id
1 'polypeptide(L)'
;MASTQKRLVLQYDTERDELAPWKWPVGANGEHLTPCDLQNHRETHVFLSPGCFCSLKLSLQLRESQGAAAPTPSIFIEALIYRVRGRSAWTGEYVASCALDICGYFVPLERLYGRFGIPIRRYPSRTPGNIVPPAPLHASEETNVHNANKQPYHASKGLEEAQCHNPLKRTYAMLDINDGVFHIGNNEHPVVERQTDLGLLMKINVWKNPGITETEF
;
A
#
# COMPACT_ATOMS: atom_id res chain seq x y z
N MET A 1 31.77 -0.40 3.02
CA MET A 1 31.01 -1.61 2.67
C MET A 1 29.76 -1.16 1.92
N ALA A 2 29.46 -1.71 0.76
CA ALA A 2 28.29 -1.29 -0.02
C ALA A 2 27.01 -1.76 0.68
N SER A 3 26.11 -0.83 1.03
CA SER A 3 24.78 -1.20 1.54
C SER A 3 24.06 -2.05 0.49
N THR A 4 23.64 -3.26 0.89
CA THR A 4 22.88 -4.15 0.00
C THR A 4 21.41 -3.76 0.08
N GLN A 5 20.99 -2.82 -0.76
CA GLN A 5 19.61 -2.36 -0.81
C GLN A 5 18.68 -3.54 -1.19
N LYS A 6 17.87 -4.01 -0.23
CA LYS A 6 16.86 -5.05 -0.48
C LYS A 6 15.68 -4.43 -1.24
N ARG A 7 15.39 -4.97 -2.42
CA ARG A 7 14.25 -4.52 -3.24
C ARG A 7 13.05 -5.40 -2.94
N LEU A 8 12.18 -4.93 -2.05
CA LEU A 8 10.99 -5.67 -1.61
C LEU A 8 9.75 -4.83 -1.86
N VAL A 9 8.64 -5.51 -2.16
CA VAL A 9 7.32 -4.93 -2.02
C VAL A 9 6.96 -5.04 -0.54
N LEU A 10 6.79 -3.94 0.16
CA LEU A 10 6.30 -3.96 1.54
C LEU A 10 4.79 -3.91 1.54
N GLN A 11 4.16 -4.68 2.41
CA GLN A 11 2.73 -4.59 2.72
C GLN A 11 2.55 -4.43 4.22
N TYR A 12 1.38 -3.96 4.62
CA TYR A 12 0.94 -4.09 6.00
C TYR A 12 0.25 -5.44 6.21
N ASP A 13 0.80 -6.24 7.13
CA ASP A 13 0.24 -7.51 7.56
C ASP A 13 -0.67 -7.27 8.78
N THR A 14 -1.98 -7.36 8.55
CA THR A 14 -2.98 -7.09 9.58
C THR A 14 -3.07 -8.19 10.64
N GLU A 15 -2.61 -9.41 10.35
CA GLU A 15 -2.60 -10.50 11.32
C GLU A 15 -1.50 -10.29 12.36
N ARG A 16 -0.38 -9.71 11.92
CA ARG A 16 0.81 -9.48 12.74
C ARG A 16 0.97 -8.04 13.23
N ASP A 17 0.14 -7.13 12.72
CA ASP A 17 0.22 -5.69 12.99
C ASP A 17 1.62 -5.12 12.65
N GLU A 18 2.21 -5.56 11.53
CA GLU A 18 3.58 -5.19 11.14
C GLU A 18 3.72 -4.90 9.63
N LEU A 19 4.80 -4.21 9.25
CA LEU A 19 5.22 -4.15 7.85
C LEU A 19 5.96 -5.43 7.50
N ALA A 20 5.46 -6.14 6.49
CA ALA A 20 6.02 -7.40 6.04
C ALA A 20 6.33 -7.37 4.54
N PRO A 21 7.32 -8.15 4.07
CA PRO A 21 7.49 -8.35 2.64
C PRO A 21 6.26 -9.04 2.03
N TRP A 22 5.69 -8.43 1.01
CA TRP A 22 4.70 -9.06 0.15
C TRP A 22 5.38 -10.09 -0.74
N LYS A 23 4.76 -11.26 -0.85
CA LYS A 23 5.32 -12.39 -1.58
C LYS A 23 4.76 -12.39 -3.00
N TRP A 24 5.64 -12.28 -3.97
CA TRP A 24 5.30 -12.28 -5.39
C TRP A 24 4.75 -13.65 -5.80
N PRO A 25 3.59 -13.71 -6.49
CA PRO A 25 3.02 -14.99 -6.89
C PRO A 25 3.82 -15.62 -8.03
N VAL A 26 3.97 -16.94 -7.97
CA VAL A 26 4.66 -17.72 -9.00
C VAL A 26 3.70 -18.67 -9.71
N GLY A 27 3.98 -18.91 -10.99
CA GLY A 27 3.24 -19.85 -11.82
C GLY A 27 3.56 -21.32 -11.51
N ALA A 28 3.04 -22.20 -12.36
CA ALA A 28 3.10 -23.64 -12.12
C ALA A 28 4.53 -24.19 -12.10
N ASN A 29 5.46 -23.56 -12.80
CA ASN A 29 6.86 -23.98 -12.90
C ASN A 29 7.78 -23.17 -11.95
N GLY A 30 7.21 -22.30 -11.10
CA GLY A 30 7.97 -21.45 -10.17
C GLY A 30 8.47 -20.15 -10.78
N GLU A 31 8.10 -19.84 -12.02
CA GLU A 31 8.34 -18.57 -12.68
C GLU A 31 7.58 -17.43 -12.00
N HIS A 32 8.17 -16.24 -11.92
CA HIS A 32 7.43 -15.05 -11.49
C HIS A 32 6.27 -14.78 -12.43
N LEU A 33 5.08 -14.51 -11.90
CA LEU A 33 4.00 -14.00 -12.72
C LEU A 33 4.28 -12.55 -13.12
N THR A 34 4.00 -12.20 -14.36
CA THR A 34 4.17 -10.82 -14.81
C THR A 34 3.14 -9.91 -14.12
N PRO A 35 3.40 -8.60 -13.98
CA PRO A 35 2.44 -7.68 -13.39
C PRO A 35 1.06 -7.69 -14.06
N CYS A 36 0.98 -7.92 -15.38
CA CYS A 36 -0.31 -8.01 -16.08
C CYS A 36 -1.09 -9.29 -15.77
N ASP A 37 -0.42 -10.36 -15.37
CA ASP A 37 -1.06 -11.65 -15.03
C ASP A 37 -1.62 -11.69 -13.61
N LEU A 38 -1.21 -10.74 -12.74
CA LEU A 38 -1.59 -10.72 -11.32
C LEU A 38 -3.11 -10.61 -11.12
N GLN A 39 -3.82 -9.87 -11.99
CA GLN A 39 -5.27 -9.72 -11.89
C GLN A 39 -5.98 -11.04 -12.18
N ASN A 40 -5.59 -11.72 -13.26
CA ASN A 40 -6.12 -13.05 -13.59
C ASN A 40 -5.75 -14.08 -12.51
N HIS A 41 -4.56 -13.96 -11.91
CA HIS A 41 -4.16 -14.82 -10.80
C HIS A 41 -5.04 -14.61 -9.56
N ARG A 42 -5.46 -13.37 -9.27
CA ARG A 42 -6.40 -13.04 -8.18
C ARG A 42 -7.76 -13.71 -8.33
N GLU A 43 -8.24 -13.79 -9.57
CA GLU A 43 -9.50 -14.44 -9.90
C GLU A 43 -9.43 -15.97 -9.76
N THR A 44 -8.29 -16.57 -10.08
CA THR A 44 -8.13 -18.03 -10.15
C THR A 44 -7.47 -18.66 -8.93
N HIS A 45 -6.77 -17.88 -8.09
CA HIS A 45 -6.00 -18.35 -6.93
C HIS A 45 -6.36 -17.59 -5.66
N VAL A 46 -6.09 -18.19 -4.50
CA VAL A 46 -6.27 -17.57 -3.18
C VAL A 46 -5.15 -16.54 -2.96
N PHE A 47 -5.20 -15.48 -3.76
CA PHE A 47 -4.22 -14.42 -3.87
C PHE A 47 -4.91 -13.08 -3.66
N LEU A 48 -4.18 -12.18 -2.98
CA LEU A 48 -4.53 -10.78 -2.81
C LEU A 48 -3.30 -9.95 -3.17
N SER A 49 -3.55 -8.76 -3.70
CA SER A 49 -2.51 -7.77 -3.91
C SER A 49 -1.91 -7.31 -2.57
N PRO A 50 -0.83 -6.51 -2.58
CA PRO A 50 -0.21 -6.03 -1.35
C PRO A 50 -1.19 -5.29 -0.43
N GLY A 51 -1.08 -5.55 0.88
CA GLY A 51 -1.78 -4.78 1.91
C GLY A 51 -1.34 -3.32 1.95
N CYS A 52 -2.28 -2.42 1.73
CA CYS A 52 -2.12 -0.97 1.80
C CYS A 52 -1.91 -0.49 3.24
N PHE A 53 -1.16 0.60 3.42
CA PHE A 53 -0.93 1.20 4.75
C PHE A 53 -2.15 1.90 5.35
N CYS A 54 -3.24 2.06 4.58
CA CYS A 54 -4.52 2.53 5.13
C CYS A 54 -5.04 1.59 6.21
N SER A 55 -4.73 0.29 6.12
CA SER A 55 -5.06 -0.72 7.11
C SER A 55 -4.54 -0.34 8.51
N LEU A 56 -3.29 0.11 8.60
CA LEU A 56 -2.68 0.61 9.85
C LEU A 56 -3.41 1.85 10.36
N LYS A 57 -3.61 2.85 9.50
CA LYS A 57 -4.27 4.10 9.88
C LYS A 57 -5.66 3.87 10.46
N LEU A 58 -6.46 3.00 9.81
CA LEU A 58 -7.81 2.70 10.25
C LEU A 58 -7.83 1.85 11.53
N SER A 59 -6.89 0.91 11.65
CA SER A 59 -6.74 0.10 12.87
C SER A 59 -6.41 0.96 14.09
N LEU A 60 -5.52 1.95 13.95
CA LEU A 60 -5.20 2.90 15.02
C LEU A 60 -6.40 3.78 15.40
N GLN A 61 -7.14 4.32 14.41
CA GLN A 61 -8.33 5.14 14.66
C GLN A 61 -9.43 4.36 15.41
N LEU A 62 -9.58 3.07 15.12
CA LEU A 62 -10.54 2.22 15.83
C LEU A 62 -10.10 1.92 17.26
N ARG A 63 -8.81 1.72 17.50
CA ARG A 63 -8.25 1.55 18.86
C ARG A 63 -8.48 2.77 19.73
N GLU A 64 -8.24 3.97 19.19
CA GLU A 64 -8.45 5.22 19.91
C GLU A 64 -9.93 5.44 20.28
N SER A 65 -10.84 5.08 19.37
CA SER A 65 -12.29 5.28 19.58
C SER A 65 -12.96 4.21 20.44
N GLN A 66 -12.44 2.98 20.47
CA GLN A 66 -13.03 1.87 21.24
C GLN A 66 -12.37 1.63 22.60
N GLY A 67 -11.22 2.28 22.85
CA GLY A 67 -10.43 2.09 24.07
C GLY A 67 -9.57 0.82 24.03
N ALA A 68 -8.48 0.81 24.80
CA ALA A 68 -7.42 -0.21 24.74
C ALA A 68 -7.86 -1.66 25.05
N ALA A 69 -9.06 -1.86 25.61
CA ALA A 69 -9.57 -3.17 26.01
C ALA A 69 -10.48 -3.84 24.96
N ALA A 70 -10.89 -3.12 23.91
CA ALA A 70 -11.77 -3.66 22.88
C ALA A 70 -10.98 -4.47 21.83
N PRO A 71 -11.45 -5.67 21.43
CA PRO A 71 -10.85 -6.40 20.33
C PRO A 71 -10.96 -5.55 19.06
N THR A 72 -9.83 -5.06 18.56
CA THR A 72 -9.81 -4.25 17.34
C THR A 72 -9.99 -5.16 16.13
N PRO A 73 -10.98 -4.91 15.25
CA PRO A 73 -11.08 -5.66 14.01
C PRO A 73 -9.86 -5.36 13.15
N SER A 74 -9.19 -6.41 12.67
CA SER A 74 -8.11 -6.30 11.69
C SER A 74 -8.69 -5.92 10.34
N ILE A 75 -8.49 -4.68 9.89
CA ILE A 75 -9.03 -4.22 8.60
C ILE A 75 -7.95 -4.30 7.54
N PHE A 76 -8.09 -5.26 6.65
CA PHE A 76 -7.24 -5.38 5.48
C PHE A 76 -7.77 -4.52 4.34
N ILE A 77 -6.94 -3.58 3.88
CA ILE A 77 -7.19 -2.78 2.69
C ILE A 77 -6.22 -3.22 1.60
N GLU A 78 -6.76 -3.79 0.54
CA GLU A 78 -6.01 -4.26 -0.61
C GLU A 78 -5.53 -3.06 -1.46
N ALA A 79 -4.28 -3.08 -1.94
CA ALA A 79 -3.80 -2.11 -2.91
C ALA A 79 -4.40 -2.36 -4.30
N LEU A 80 -4.64 -1.30 -5.06
CA LEU A 80 -5.06 -1.44 -6.45
C LEU A 80 -3.85 -1.76 -7.32
N ILE A 81 -3.91 -2.82 -8.12
CA ILE A 81 -2.94 -3.08 -9.18
C ILE A 81 -3.53 -2.63 -10.52
N TYR A 82 -2.83 -1.72 -11.21
CA TYR A 82 -3.30 -1.20 -12.50
C TYR A 82 -2.14 -0.73 -13.36
N ARG A 83 -2.42 -0.62 -14.66
CA ARG A 83 -1.50 -0.04 -15.63
C ARG A 83 -1.71 1.47 -15.71
N VAL A 84 -0.65 2.25 -15.45
CA VAL A 84 -0.73 3.72 -15.45
C VAL A 84 -1.02 4.23 -16.87
N ARG A 85 -2.01 5.13 -16.99
CA ARG A 85 -2.35 5.83 -18.24
C ARG A 85 -2.03 7.33 -18.12
N GLY A 86 -1.98 8.04 -19.25
CA GLY A 86 -1.76 9.49 -19.28
C GLY A 86 -0.30 9.90 -19.53
N ARG A 87 0.08 11.11 -19.10
CA ARG A 87 1.45 11.65 -19.26
C ARG A 87 2.16 11.68 -17.90
N SER A 88 2.87 10.61 -17.58
CA SER A 88 3.71 10.50 -16.38
C SER A 88 4.97 9.68 -16.69
N ALA A 89 5.96 9.71 -15.79
CA ALA A 89 7.15 8.87 -15.89
C ALA A 89 6.87 7.36 -15.74
N TRP A 90 5.64 6.99 -15.38
CA TRP A 90 5.18 5.62 -15.13
C TRP A 90 4.21 5.13 -16.21
N THR A 91 3.91 5.95 -17.22
CA THR A 91 2.92 5.62 -18.24
C THR A 91 3.24 4.29 -18.91
N GLY A 92 2.26 3.39 -18.93
CA GLY A 92 2.39 2.06 -19.49
C GLY A 92 2.95 1.00 -18.54
N GLU A 93 3.45 1.38 -17.36
CA GLU A 93 3.93 0.46 -16.33
C GLU A 93 2.78 0.01 -15.41
N TYR A 94 2.86 -1.22 -14.90
CA TYR A 94 2.00 -1.70 -13.82
C TYR A 94 2.51 -1.25 -12.46
N VAL A 95 1.58 -0.77 -11.63
CA VAL A 95 1.85 -0.29 -10.27
C VAL A 95 0.84 -0.88 -9.30
N ALA A 96 1.24 -1.06 -8.04
CA ALA A 96 0.30 -1.23 -6.93
C ALA A 96 0.20 0.11 -6.18
N SER A 97 -1.01 0.62 -5.92
CA SER A 97 -1.19 1.85 -5.15
C SER A 97 -2.32 1.79 -4.15
N CYS A 98 -2.34 2.77 -3.24
CA CYS A 98 -3.47 3.01 -2.36
C CYS A 98 -4.74 3.23 -3.20
N ALA A 99 -5.74 2.37 -3.05
CA ALA A 99 -7.03 2.51 -3.73
C ALA A 99 -7.78 3.79 -3.31
N LEU A 100 -7.59 4.20 -2.06
CA LEU A 100 -8.17 5.42 -1.49
C LEU A 100 -7.36 6.69 -1.82
N ASP A 101 -6.16 6.57 -2.39
CA ASP A 101 -5.20 7.65 -2.64
C ASP A 101 -4.85 8.54 -1.41
N ILE A 102 -5.03 8.03 -0.19
CA ILE A 102 -4.84 8.83 1.06
C ILE A 102 -3.51 8.58 1.79
N CYS A 103 -2.89 7.39 1.65
CA CYS A 103 -1.66 7.06 2.39
C CYS A 103 -0.38 7.16 1.55
N GLY A 104 -0.53 7.42 0.24
CA GLY A 104 0.58 7.52 -0.70
C GLY A 104 1.24 6.18 -1.07
N TYR A 105 0.73 5.04 -0.57
CA TYR A 105 1.24 3.72 -0.95
C TYR A 105 1.32 3.59 -2.48
N PHE A 106 2.51 3.35 -3.01
CA PHE A 106 2.78 3.28 -4.44
C PHE A 106 4.03 2.44 -4.71
N VAL A 107 3.87 1.41 -5.53
CA VAL A 107 4.90 0.41 -5.84
C VAL A 107 4.96 0.16 -7.35
N PRO A 108 6.08 0.41 -8.03
CA PRO A 108 6.24 0.16 -9.46
C PRO A 108 6.57 -1.31 -9.71
N LEU A 109 5.53 -2.13 -9.81
CA LEU A 109 5.65 -3.59 -9.99
C LEU A 109 6.47 -3.94 -11.23
N GLU A 110 6.30 -3.21 -12.33
CA GLU A 110 7.04 -3.43 -13.58
C GLU A 110 8.57 -3.38 -13.38
N ARG A 111 9.05 -2.47 -12.52
CA ARG A 111 10.49 -2.28 -12.26
C ARG A 111 11.06 -3.28 -11.27
N LEU A 112 10.19 -3.92 -10.49
CA LEU A 112 10.54 -4.92 -9.50
C LEU A 112 10.50 -6.34 -10.06
N TYR A 113 9.52 -6.68 -10.89
CA TYR A 113 9.28 -8.03 -11.41
C TYR A 113 10.54 -8.81 -11.83
N GLY A 114 11.44 -8.17 -12.58
CA GLY A 114 12.68 -8.77 -13.09
C GLY A 114 13.88 -8.75 -12.13
N ARG A 115 13.69 -8.38 -10.86
CA ARG A 115 14.79 -8.26 -9.89
C ARG A 115 14.92 -9.52 -9.03
N PHE A 116 16.17 -9.89 -8.76
CA PHE A 116 16.49 -10.98 -7.82
C PHE A 116 16.20 -10.59 -6.38
N GLY A 117 15.93 -11.60 -5.55
CA GLY A 117 15.74 -11.43 -4.09
C GLY A 117 14.34 -11.02 -3.66
N ILE A 118 13.38 -10.92 -4.59
CA ILE A 118 11.98 -10.72 -4.25
C ILE A 118 11.43 -12.02 -3.64
N PRO A 119 10.83 -11.98 -2.45
CA PRO A 119 10.18 -13.14 -1.84
C PRO A 119 9.05 -13.64 -2.74
N ILE A 120 8.97 -14.95 -2.93
CA ILE A 120 7.96 -15.59 -3.76
C ILE A 120 7.03 -16.47 -2.93
N ARG A 121 5.81 -16.70 -3.45
CA ARG A 121 4.86 -17.68 -2.90
C ARG A 121 4.05 -18.32 -4.00
N ARG A 122 3.88 -19.64 -3.92
CA ARG A 122 2.86 -20.36 -4.68
C ARG A 122 1.54 -20.25 -3.93
N TYR A 123 0.53 -19.68 -4.56
CA TYR A 123 -0.82 -19.59 -4.01
C TYR A 123 -1.65 -20.77 -4.52
N PRO A 124 -2.52 -21.36 -3.70
CA PRO A 124 -3.38 -22.44 -4.15
C PRO A 124 -4.46 -21.90 -5.10
N SER A 125 -4.85 -22.70 -6.08
CA SER A 125 -5.99 -22.39 -6.94
C SER A 125 -7.28 -22.36 -6.11
N ARG A 126 -8.23 -21.52 -6.50
CA ARG A 126 -9.56 -21.47 -5.89
C ARG A 126 -10.34 -22.73 -6.27
N THR A 127 -10.98 -23.35 -5.29
CA THR A 127 -11.92 -24.45 -5.54
C THR A 127 -13.28 -23.90 -5.95
N PRO A 128 -14.11 -24.68 -6.66
CA PRO A 128 -15.50 -24.31 -6.89
C PRO A 128 -16.19 -23.94 -5.57
N GLY A 129 -16.85 -22.78 -5.52
CA GLY A 129 -17.49 -22.24 -4.31
C GLY A 129 -16.62 -21.28 -3.48
N ASN A 130 -15.31 -21.13 -3.77
CA ASN A 130 -14.54 -20.04 -3.17
C ASN A 130 -14.96 -18.70 -3.79
N ILE A 131 -15.37 -17.75 -2.93
CA ILE A 131 -15.72 -16.39 -3.36
C ILE A 131 -14.43 -15.67 -3.77
N VAL A 132 -14.45 -15.06 -4.96
CA VAL A 132 -13.41 -14.10 -5.37
C VAL A 132 -13.69 -12.79 -4.63
N PRO A 133 -12.75 -12.27 -3.82
CA PRO A 133 -12.95 -10.99 -3.15
C PRO A 133 -13.23 -9.90 -4.20
N PRO A 134 -14.15 -8.95 -3.94
CA PRO A 134 -14.41 -7.84 -4.84
C PRO A 134 -13.10 -7.15 -5.22
N ALA A 135 -12.91 -6.81 -6.49
CA ALA A 135 -11.73 -6.06 -6.89
C ALA A 135 -11.73 -4.69 -6.17
N PRO A 136 -10.59 -4.23 -5.63
CA PRO A 136 -10.52 -2.89 -5.07
C PRO A 136 -10.86 -1.88 -6.17
N LEU A 137 -11.72 -0.90 -5.84
CA LEU A 137 -12.04 0.21 -6.73
C LEU A 137 -11.20 1.41 -6.35
N HIS A 138 -10.82 2.22 -7.35
CA HIS A 138 -10.14 3.48 -7.04
C HIS A 138 -11.16 4.50 -6.50
N ALA A 139 -10.75 5.39 -5.59
CA ALA A 139 -11.64 6.42 -5.02
C ALA A 139 -12.30 7.33 -6.08
N SER A 140 -11.66 7.52 -7.24
CA SER A 140 -12.24 8.25 -8.38
C SER A 140 -13.37 7.51 -9.10
N GLU A 141 -13.48 6.20 -8.90
CA GLU A 141 -14.53 5.35 -9.46
C GLU A 141 -15.73 5.27 -8.51
N GLU A 142 -15.51 5.35 -7.19
CA GLU A 142 -16.57 5.33 -6.17
C GLU A 142 -17.52 6.53 -6.24
N THR A 143 -16.99 7.72 -6.60
CA THR A 143 -17.80 8.93 -6.80
C THR A 143 -18.70 8.86 -8.04
N ASN A 144 -18.36 8.05 -9.03
CA ASN A 144 -19.20 7.86 -10.23
C ASN A 144 -20.40 6.94 -9.95
N VAL A 145 -20.27 5.96 -9.05
CA VAL A 145 -21.36 5.04 -8.71
C VAL A 145 -22.46 5.73 -7.90
N HIS A 146 -22.11 6.64 -6.98
CA HIS A 146 -23.09 7.41 -6.22
C HIS A 146 -23.80 8.50 -7.05
N ASN A 147 -23.19 8.96 -8.14
CA ASN A 147 -23.80 9.93 -9.04
C ASN A 147 -24.71 9.28 -10.11
N ALA A 148 -24.62 7.97 -10.33
CA ALA A 148 -25.50 7.26 -11.29
C ALA A 148 -26.95 7.06 -10.79
N ASN A 149 -27.23 7.29 -9.50
CA ASN A 149 -28.56 7.10 -8.89
C ASN A 149 -29.28 8.43 -8.53
N LYS A 150 -28.83 9.57 -9.07
CA LYS A 150 -29.57 10.84 -8.98
C LYS A 150 -29.76 11.45 -10.38
N GLN A 151 -30.82 11.05 -11.08
CA GLN A 151 -31.54 12.01 -11.93
C GLN A 151 -32.38 12.90 -10.99
N PRO A 152 -32.59 14.22 -11.24
CA PRO A 152 -32.92 14.75 -12.57
C PRO A 152 -32.46 16.21 -12.90
N TYR A 153 -32.80 16.65 -14.13
CA TYR A 153 -32.92 18.03 -14.67
C TYR A 153 -31.66 18.83 -15.12
N HIS A 154 -31.55 18.91 -16.46
CA HIS A 154 -31.23 20.07 -17.35
C HIS A 154 -30.04 21.01 -17.11
N ALA A 155 -29.21 21.11 -18.18
CA ALA A 155 -28.43 22.27 -18.66
C ALA A 155 -27.21 22.68 -17.80
N SER A 156 -26.00 23.00 -18.28
CA SER A 156 -25.50 23.44 -19.59
C SER A 156 -23.98 23.23 -19.64
N LYS A 157 -23.44 23.25 -20.86
CA LYS A 157 -22.02 23.42 -21.24
C LYS A 157 -21.17 24.35 -20.35
N GLY A 158 -19.89 23.98 -20.20
CA GLY A 158 -18.76 24.91 -20.36
C GLY A 158 -17.78 24.99 -19.18
N LEU A 159 -16.48 24.88 -19.51
CA LEU A 159 -15.28 25.22 -18.72
C LEU A 159 -14.99 24.26 -17.54
N GLU A 160 -13.78 23.95 -17.13
CA GLU A 160 -12.40 24.21 -17.55
C GLU A 160 -11.53 23.29 -16.66
N GLU A 161 -10.36 22.91 -17.16
CA GLU A 161 -9.14 22.68 -16.39
C GLU A 161 -9.24 22.17 -14.94
N ALA A 162 -9.32 20.85 -14.76
CA ALA A 162 -8.80 20.24 -13.53
C ALA A 162 -7.27 20.07 -13.68
N GLN A 163 -6.57 21.15 -13.36
CA GLN A 163 -5.13 21.20 -13.13
C GLN A 163 -4.62 19.96 -12.38
N CYS A 164 -3.83 19.14 -13.08
CA CYS A 164 -3.08 18.03 -12.53
C CYS A 164 -1.86 18.57 -11.77
N HIS A 165 -2.10 19.15 -10.60
CA HIS A 165 -1.04 19.52 -9.67
C HIS A 165 -1.13 18.63 -8.43
N ASN A 166 -0.40 17.53 -8.44
CA ASN A 166 0.18 16.97 -7.23
C ASN A 166 1.50 16.26 -7.58
N PRO A 167 2.65 16.89 -7.28
CA PRO A 167 3.95 16.35 -7.62
C PRO A 167 4.35 15.24 -6.63
N LEU A 168 4.81 14.12 -7.21
CA LEU A 168 5.64 13.06 -6.60
C LEU A 168 5.02 12.28 -5.42
N LYS A 169 4.25 11.24 -5.78
CA LYS A 169 3.88 10.12 -4.90
C LYS A 169 5.17 9.43 -4.38
N ARG A 170 5.39 9.42 -3.07
CA ARG A 170 6.50 8.67 -2.43
C ARG A 170 6.43 7.21 -2.88
N THR A 171 7.50 6.70 -3.47
CA THR A 171 7.60 5.31 -3.90
C THR A 171 8.02 4.48 -2.67
N TYR A 172 7.09 3.81 -2.01
CA TYR A 172 7.38 2.96 -0.83
C TYR A 172 8.04 1.61 -1.20
N ALA A 173 8.48 1.47 -2.45
CA ALA A 173 9.03 0.25 -3.03
C ALA A 173 10.54 0.06 -2.85
N MET A 174 11.22 0.98 -2.15
CA MET A 174 12.68 0.98 -2.03
C MET A 174 13.09 1.46 -0.64
N LEU A 175 12.89 0.62 0.38
CA LEU A 175 13.53 0.84 1.68
C LEU A 175 14.84 0.05 1.74
N ASP A 176 15.91 0.69 2.19
CA ASP A 176 17.17 0.02 2.50
C ASP A 176 17.04 -0.67 3.87
N ILE A 177 16.88 -1.99 3.89
CA ILE A 177 16.55 -2.78 5.10
C ILE A 177 17.84 -3.41 5.68
N ASN A 178 18.95 -2.66 5.69
CA ASN A 178 20.12 -3.04 6.47
C ASN A 178 20.17 -2.39 7.84
N ASP A 179 19.24 -1.50 8.17
CA ASP A 179 18.96 -1.19 9.58
C ASP A 179 18.03 -2.24 10.17
N GLY A 180 18.42 -2.74 11.32
CA GLY A 180 17.91 -3.94 11.95
C GLY A 180 16.40 -3.92 12.18
N VAL A 181 15.87 -5.13 12.31
CA VAL A 181 14.58 -5.48 12.90
C VAL A 181 14.03 -4.36 13.79
N PHE A 182 12.97 -3.68 13.33
CA PHE A 182 12.22 -2.74 14.16
C PHE A 182 11.53 -3.54 15.27
N HIS A 183 12.21 -3.68 16.40
CA HIS A 183 11.60 -4.19 17.62
C HIS A 183 10.72 -3.08 18.21
N ILE A 184 9.40 -3.28 18.16
CA ILE A 184 8.44 -2.54 18.98
C ILE A 184 8.70 -2.99 20.43
N GLY A 185 9.49 -2.21 21.15
CA GLY A 185 10.20 -2.63 22.36
C GLY A 185 9.33 -2.85 23.60
N ASN A 186 9.86 -3.68 24.51
CA ASN A 186 9.48 -3.69 25.92
C ASN A 186 10.65 -3.18 26.77
N ASN A 187 10.29 -2.37 27.76
CA ASN A 187 10.97 -2.00 29.02
C ASN A 187 11.80 -0.70 29.15
N GLU A 188 11.20 0.20 29.96
CA GLU A 188 11.72 0.88 31.17
C GLU A 188 12.82 1.97 31.07
N HIS A 189 12.35 3.23 31.18
CA HIS A 189 12.88 4.45 31.83
C HIS A 189 14.41 4.72 31.95
N PRO A 190 14.89 5.98 31.75
CA PRO A 190 14.44 7.13 32.53
C PRO A 190 13.98 8.35 31.70
N VAL A 191 13.32 9.25 32.43
CA VAL A 191 12.58 10.42 31.98
C VAL A 191 13.46 11.39 31.19
N VAL A 192 13.41 11.28 29.87
CA VAL A 192 13.65 12.37 28.93
C VAL A 192 12.32 12.55 28.20
N GLU A 193 11.87 13.79 28.11
CA GLU A 193 10.57 14.20 27.56
C GLU A 193 10.30 13.49 26.22
N ARG A 194 9.50 12.41 26.27
CA ARG A 194 9.24 11.54 25.12
C ARG A 194 8.43 12.33 24.09
N GLN A 195 9.07 12.68 22.97
CA GLN A 195 8.34 12.92 21.75
C GLN A 195 7.48 11.68 21.49
N THR A 196 6.16 11.86 21.47
CA THR A 196 5.22 10.77 21.20
C THR A 196 5.54 10.15 19.83
N ASP A 197 5.26 8.87 19.63
CA ASP A 197 5.43 8.20 18.32
C ASP A 197 4.70 8.96 17.20
N LEU A 198 3.61 9.66 17.56
CA LEU A 198 2.90 10.60 16.71
C LEU A 198 3.78 11.80 16.27
N GLY A 199 4.64 12.32 17.14
CA GLY A 199 5.59 13.39 16.86
C GLY A 199 6.71 12.98 15.88
N LEU A 200 7.18 11.74 15.97
CA LEU A 200 8.11 11.16 14.99
C LEU A 200 7.42 10.94 13.64
N LEU A 201 6.20 10.39 13.64
CA LEU A 201 5.39 10.22 12.42
C LEU A 201 4.98 11.57 11.79
N MET A 202 4.75 12.62 12.59
CA MET A 202 4.47 13.98 12.12
C MET A 202 5.72 14.71 11.61
N LYS A 203 6.94 14.35 12.05
CA LYS A 203 8.18 14.84 11.45
C LYS A 203 8.47 14.24 10.07
N ILE A 204 7.87 13.09 9.74
CA ILE A 204 7.89 12.48 8.40
C ILE A 204 6.98 13.25 7.41
N ASN A 205 6.43 14.40 7.82
CA ASN A 205 5.66 15.29 6.98
C ASN A 205 6.56 16.08 6.01
N VAL A 206 6.23 16.01 4.73
CA VAL A 206 7.14 16.06 3.56
C VAL A 206 7.74 17.46 3.26
N TRP A 207 7.48 18.47 4.09
CA TRP A 207 7.67 19.86 3.68
C TRP A 207 8.90 20.57 4.25
N LYS A 208 9.56 20.06 5.30
CA LYS A 208 10.68 20.79 5.92
C LYS A 208 12.00 20.02 6.08
N ASN A 209 12.01 18.69 6.20
CA ASN A 209 13.24 17.90 6.22
C ASN A 209 12.96 16.45 5.79
N PRO A 210 13.45 15.99 4.62
CA PRO A 210 13.34 14.59 4.23
C PRO A 210 14.40 13.76 4.96
N GLY A 211 13.99 13.00 5.98
CA GLY A 211 14.81 12.02 6.68
C GLY A 211 14.97 12.32 8.18
N ILE A 212 14.98 11.27 8.99
CA ILE A 212 15.43 11.30 10.39
C ILE A 212 16.91 10.93 10.35
N THR A 213 17.75 11.74 10.97
CA THR A 213 19.21 11.51 11.01
C THR A 213 19.57 10.53 12.14
N GLU A 214 20.70 9.82 12.02
CA GLU A 214 21.19 8.84 13.02
C GLU A 214 21.37 9.45 14.43
N THR A 215 21.54 10.77 14.51
CA THR A 215 21.62 11.53 15.78
C THR A 215 20.27 11.86 16.41
N GLU A 216 19.16 11.58 15.72
CA GLU A 216 17.78 11.86 16.17
C GLU A 216 17.04 10.58 16.60
N PHE A 217 17.78 9.49 16.79
CA PHE A 217 17.31 8.22 17.36
C PHE A 217 17.59 8.14 18.86
#